data_AF-A0A354FNR8-F1
#
_entry.id   AF-A0A354FNR8-F1
#
_cell.length_a   1.000
_cell.length_b   1.000
_cell.length_c   1.000
_cell.angle_alpha   90.00
_cell.angle_beta   90.00
_cell.angle_gamma   90.00
#
_symmetry.space_group_name_H-M   'P 1'
#
loop_
_entity.id
_entity.type
_entity.pdbx_description
1 polymer ?
#
loop_
_entity_poly.entity_id
_entity_poly.type
_entity_poly.pdbx_seq_one_letter_code
_entity_poly.pdbx_strand_id
1 'polypeptide(L)'
;QDGKADKCTTWADDLHIPLSFVLDGNGGIFCSEEPHLTHLTDTDGDGKMDHREIVFTGFGCEDSHHALHDFTWTPGGDLLFRESIFHNSQTETAYGPIRAKNSSWFLYHPSTKKLTAFGAYPNTNPWGVTFDPYGNHVASHPVFASTFHATNPDYPSQHPGARGMQAYSGVCGQDFVSHDFWPKEMQGGFIKVRYKPTNRVEFHHWNEEPAHFSEKYQFDLIFSTNLSFIPVDFRFGPRGAAYVCDWYNPVKGHAQYSLRDPRRDRKAGRIWRIIPKKAKLDSAPKIATASITELLDHLKSPHYRTRYWAKRELRSKTSKEILSPLLAWTKKQKIPLHLLESLWLHQAFDQPNLELLEKLIRSDNHLVAASAFGPLRFWAPKLPPSKSLNLLNYGISHPSQHVRREAVLCASYLVPSHSHRTDSSITPSSVVNTLAPILEQEADTHLAYAISTTLNSSALKPHWQDSQHASTITKALADFKKSNRLKPNTKNANEASFDAQKGLQTIEISCIPERLLFTKDKFTVKAGKPVRLHFSNPDVTEHNLLILDQGTSVQEIGEAANRMAADPEAAKKGFIPNDKRILHATKLLKKDTVQTLRFMAPKTPGEYPFLCSYPGHWTIMKGVMIVK
;
A
#
# COMPACT_ATOMS: atom_id res chain seq x y z
N GLN A 1 -26.58 8.85 19.20
CA GLN A 1 -26.77 7.50 19.83
C GLN A 1 -27.79 6.68 19.05
N ASP A 2 -28.86 7.34 18.65
CA ASP A 2 -29.80 7.10 17.55
C ASP A 2 -29.23 6.89 16.13
N GLY A 3 -27.93 7.12 15.89
CA GLY A 3 -27.32 6.93 14.57
C GLY A 3 -27.48 8.13 13.62
N LYS A 4 -27.90 9.29 14.15
CA LYS A 4 -27.85 10.56 13.45
C LYS A 4 -26.69 11.40 13.98
N ALA A 5 -26.11 12.23 13.13
CA ALA A 5 -25.17 13.24 13.57
C ALA A 5 -25.94 14.31 14.36
N ASP A 6 -25.46 14.66 15.55
CA ASP A 6 -26.09 15.70 16.37
C ASP A 6 -25.94 17.09 15.73
N LYS A 7 -24.81 17.33 15.04
CA LYS A 7 -24.49 18.56 14.31
C LYS A 7 -23.71 18.22 13.03
N CYS A 8 -23.99 18.92 11.94
CA CYS A 8 -23.20 18.89 10.72
C CYS A 8 -22.89 20.33 10.31
N THR A 9 -21.62 20.69 10.20
CA THR A 9 -21.15 22.02 9.82
C THR A 9 -19.99 21.91 8.84
N THR A 10 -19.89 22.90 7.96
CA THR A 10 -18.71 23.07 7.11
C THR A 10 -17.61 23.74 7.93
N TRP A 11 -16.52 23.02 8.18
CA TRP A 11 -15.32 23.56 8.84
C TRP A 11 -14.39 24.22 7.82
N ALA A 12 -14.19 23.60 6.65
CA ALA A 12 -13.44 24.17 5.52
C ALA A 12 -14.20 23.90 4.20
N ASP A 13 -14.12 24.84 3.27
CA ASP A 13 -14.63 24.75 1.91
C ASP A 13 -13.58 25.23 0.88
N ASP A 14 -13.97 25.31 -0.40
CA ASP A 14 -13.12 25.69 -1.53
C ASP A 14 -11.79 24.93 -1.59
N LEU A 15 -11.88 23.60 -1.41
CA LEU A 15 -10.74 22.69 -1.44
C LEU A 15 -10.53 22.13 -2.85
N HIS A 16 -9.28 22.13 -3.32
CA HIS A 16 -8.94 21.62 -4.64
C HIS A 16 -8.65 20.11 -4.62
N ILE A 17 -9.62 19.28 -5.03
CA ILE A 17 -9.48 17.81 -5.11
C ILE A 17 -8.93 17.19 -3.79
N PRO A 18 -9.62 17.35 -2.65
CA PRO A 18 -9.15 16.88 -1.36
C PRO A 18 -9.30 15.36 -1.22
N LEU A 19 -8.35 14.60 -1.75
CA LEU A 19 -8.37 13.12 -1.69
C LEU A 19 -8.04 12.58 -0.30
N SER A 20 -7.37 13.35 0.55
CA SER A 20 -7.06 12.95 1.93
C SER A 20 -6.81 14.15 2.84
N PHE A 21 -7.01 13.94 4.13
CA PHE A 21 -6.62 14.89 5.17
C PHE A 21 -6.28 14.14 6.48
N VAL A 22 -5.53 14.80 7.36
CA VAL A 22 -5.29 14.32 8.72
C VAL A 22 -5.26 15.48 9.72
N LEU A 23 -5.79 15.24 10.92
CA LEU A 23 -5.75 16.19 12.03
C LEU A 23 -4.31 16.38 12.53
N ASP A 24 -3.91 17.63 12.78
CA ASP A 24 -2.54 17.99 13.22
C ASP A 24 -2.31 17.82 14.73
N GLY A 25 -3.38 17.85 15.54
CA GLY A 25 -3.32 17.80 17.01
C GLY A 25 -3.41 19.18 17.70
N ASN A 26 -3.53 20.25 16.94
CA ASN A 26 -3.68 21.65 17.38
C ASN A 26 -4.95 22.32 16.83
N GLY A 27 -5.91 21.54 16.33
CA GLY A 27 -7.18 22.04 15.80
C GLY A 27 -7.16 22.31 14.29
N GLY A 28 -6.04 22.06 13.61
CA GLY A 28 -5.91 22.16 12.16
C GLY A 28 -5.87 20.79 11.45
N ILE A 29 -5.75 20.83 10.12
CA ILE A 29 -5.56 19.66 9.27
C ILE A 29 -4.47 19.87 8.24
N PHE A 30 -3.70 18.81 7.95
CA PHE A 30 -3.00 18.72 6.67
C PHE A 30 -3.97 18.17 5.62
N CYS A 31 -4.06 18.81 4.46
CA CYS A 31 -4.97 18.46 3.39
C CYS A 31 -4.21 18.30 2.06
N SER A 32 -4.64 17.33 1.25
CA SER A 32 -4.23 17.24 -0.15
C SER A 32 -4.93 18.33 -0.95
N GLU A 33 -4.17 19.21 -1.59
CA GLU A 33 -4.70 20.19 -2.54
C GLU A 33 -3.73 20.35 -3.72
N GLU A 34 -3.58 19.30 -4.53
CA GLU A 34 -2.55 19.26 -5.58
C GLU A 34 -2.54 20.52 -6.48
N PRO A 35 -1.36 21.07 -6.80
CA PRO A 35 -0.02 20.50 -6.58
C PRO A 35 0.56 20.78 -5.19
N HIS A 36 -0.29 21.09 -4.20
CA HIS A 36 0.10 21.48 -2.84
C HIS A 36 -0.22 20.43 -1.78
N LEU A 37 0.65 20.37 -0.77
CA LEU A 37 0.28 19.93 0.57
C LEU A 37 -0.06 21.20 1.36
N THR A 38 -1.29 21.33 1.83
CA THR A 38 -1.73 22.50 2.61
C THR A 38 -1.94 22.17 4.09
N HIS A 39 -1.66 23.14 4.95
CA HIS A 39 -2.03 23.13 6.37
C HIS A 39 -3.12 24.18 6.56
N LEU A 40 -4.27 23.71 7.05
CA LEU A 40 -5.48 24.50 7.25
C LEU A 40 -5.71 24.64 8.75
N THR A 41 -5.93 25.84 9.25
CA THR A 41 -6.16 26.10 10.67
C THR A 41 -7.35 27.03 10.90
N ASP A 42 -7.89 26.94 12.11
CA ASP A 42 -8.88 27.84 12.69
C ASP A 42 -8.14 28.63 13.78
N THR A 43 -7.81 29.90 13.51
CA THR A 43 -6.95 30.71 14.37
C THR A 43 -7.69 31.44 15.48
N ASP A 44 -9.01 31.60 15.35
CA ASP A 44 -9.86 32.27 16.35
C ASP A 44 -10.75 31.33 17.18
N GLY A 45 -10.85 30.06 16.77
CA GLY A 45 -11.58 29.00 17.46
C GLY A 45 -13.09 29.03 17.25
N ASP A 46 -13.59 29.71 16.21
CA ASP A 46 -15.03 29.81 15.91
C ASP A 46 -15.61 28.52 15.28
N GLY A 47 -14.75 27.53 14.99
CA GLY A 47 -15.11 26.27 14.36
C GLY A 47 -15.13 26.36 12.84
N LYS A 48 -14.43 27.33 12.24
CA LYS A 48 -14.19 27.45 10.79
C LYS A 48 -12.72 27.71 10.51
N MET A 49 -12.25 27.14 9.41
CA MET A 49 -10.94 27.42 8.88
C MET A 49 -10.88 28.86 8.37
N ASP A 50 -9.89 29.60 8.82
CA ASP A 50 -9.62 31.01 8.47
C ASP A 50 -8.19 31.22 7.93
N HIS A 51 -7.34 30.19 7.97
CA HIS A 51 -5.97 30.24 7.51
C HIS A 51 -5.57 29.01 6.70
N ARG A 52 -4.86 29.25 5.58
CA ARG A 52 -4.36 28.24 4.64
C ARG A 52 -2.88 28.51 4.34
N GLU A 53 -2.00 27.61 4.77
CA GLU A 53 -0.57 27.61 4.48
C GLU A 53 -0.23 26.54 3.44
N ILE A 54 0.56 26.89 2.41
CA ILE A 54 1.15 25.90 1.50
C ILE A 54 2.45 25.39 2.13
N VAL A 55 2.45 24.14 2.59
CA VAL A 55 3.61 23.50 3.23
C VAL A 55 4.65 23.08 2.19
N PHE A 56 4.17 22.44 1.11
CA PHE A 56 4.98 22.10 -0.06
C PHE A 56 4.17 22.27 -1.34
N THR A 57 4.87 22.50 -2.44
CA THR A 57 4.30 22.60 -3.78
C THR A 57 5.13 21.81 -4.79
N GLY A 58 4.58 21.57 -5.98
CA GLY A 58 5.27 20.88 -7.07
C GLY A 58 5.03 19.38 -7.09
N PHE A 59 4.01 18.88 -6.40
CA PHE A 59 3.53 17.52 -6.63
C PHE A 59 2.90 17.39 -8.02
N GLY A 60 2.83 16.16 -8.57
CA GLY A 60 2.23 15.93 -9.88
C GLY A 60 0.79 16.43 -9.94
N CYS A 61 0.28 16.70 -11.14
CA CYS A 61 -1.12 17.12 -11.36
C CYS A 61 -1.69 16.59 -12.69
N GLU A 62 -1.02 15.61 -13.29
CA GLU A 62 -1.35 15.02 -14.58
C GLU A 62 -2.63 14.16 -14.53
N ASP A 63 -3.06 13.77 -13.34
CA ASP A 63 -4.28 13.02 -13.07
C ASP A 63 -4.97 13.52 -11.79
N SER A 64 -6.29 13.36 -11.68
CA SER A 64 -7.08 13.82 -10.51
C SER A 64 -7.46 12.70 -9.53
N HIS A 65 -7.08 11.45 -9.81
CA HIS A 65 -7.48 10.26 -9.05
C HIS A 65 -6.30 9.57 -8.36
N HIS A 66 -5.08 9.78 -8.83
CA HIS A 66 -3.84 9.23 -8.28
C HIS A 66 -3.05 10.26 -7.45
N ALA A 67 -3.62 11.47 -7.37
CA ALA A 67 -3.14 12.65 -6.67
C ALA A 67 -2.90 12.40 -5.18
N LEU A 68 -2.16 13.26 -4.49
CA LEU A 68 -1.79 13.15 -3.07
C LEU A 68 -2.89 12.55 -2.17
N HIS A 69 -2.61 11.41 -1.53
CA HIS A 69 -3.58 10.71 -0.69
C HIS A 69 -2.94 9.90 0.44
N ASP A 70 -3.79 9.20 1.20
CA ASP A 70 -3.44 8.31 2.31
C ASP A 70 -2.68 8.99 3.47
N PHE A 71 -3.10 10.21 3.83
CA PHE A 71 -2.45 10.97 4.89
C PHE A 71 -2.62 10.26 6.24
N THR A 72 -1.50 9.95 6.89
CA THR A 72 -1.52 9.37 8.24
C THR A 72 -0.23 9.66 9.00
N TRP A 73 -0.34 9.79 10.32
CA TRP A 73 0.83 9.85 11.20
C TRP A 73 1.46 8.46 11.34
N THR A 74 2.77 8.36 11.10
CA THR A 74 3.55 7.18 11.45
C THR A 74 3.60 7.01 12.97
N PRO A 75 3.93 5.81 13.48
CA PRO A 75 4.14 5.61 14.92
C PRO A 75 5.14 6.60 15.51
N GLY A 76 6.20 6.95 14.75
CA GLY A 76 7.27 7.88 15.10
C GLY A 76 6.93 9.37 14.93
N GLY A 77 5.73 9.72 14.48
CA GLY A 77 5.25 11.12 14.45
C GLY A 77 5.47 11.88 13.15
N ASP A 78 5.93 11.20 12.10
CA ASP A 78 6.04 11.79 10.76
C ASP A 78 4.70 11.72 10.02
N LEU A 79 4.42 12.68 9.15
CA LEU A 79 3.29 12.62 8.24
C LEU A 79 3.66 11.79 7.00
N LEU A 80 3.02 10.63 6.84
CA LEU A 80 3.15 9.76 5.68
C LEU A 80 2.02 10.05 4.69
N PHE A 81 2.37 10.13 3.42
CA PHE A 81 1.44 10.27 2.30
C PHE A 81 2.08 9.77 1.01
N ARG A 82 1.35 9.78 -0.10
CA ARG A 82 1.84 9.29 -1.40
C ARG A 82 1.16 9.97 -2.58
N GLU A 83 1.81 9.84 -3.73
CA GLU A 83 1.19 9.93 -5.05
C GLU A 83 1.33 8.58 -5.78
N SER A 84 0.44 8.35 -6.73
CA SER A 84 0.32 7.09 -7.47
C SER A 84 0.48 7.32 -8.98
N ILE A 85 0.39 6.25 -9.79
CA ILE A 85 0.80 6.24 -11.22
C ILE A 85 0.36 7.48 -12.01
N PHE A 86 1.15 7.88 -13.00
CA PHE A 86 1.01 9.06 -13.89
C PHE A 86 1.70 10.34 -13.42
N HIS A 87 1.94 10.50 -12.12
CA HIS A 87 2.48 11.74 -11.57
C HIS A 87 4.00 11.89 -11.68
N ASN A 88 4.48 13.12 -11.87
CA ASN A 88 5.91 13.44 -11.92
C ASN A 88 6.24 14.62 -11.00
N SER A 89 6.30 14.39 -9.69
CA SER A 89 6.62 15.42 -8.70
C SER A 89 8.01 16.08 -8.89
N GLN A 90 8.01 17.42 -8.81
CA GLN A 90 9.17 18.32 -8.88
C GLN A 90 9.19 19.29 -7.68
N THR A 91 9.10 18.77 -6.46
CA THR A 91 9.04 19.60 -5.24
C THR A 91 10.40 20.19 -4.87
N GLU A 92 10.44 21.50 -4.60
CA GLU A 92 11.61 22.20 -4.04
C GLU A 92 11.51 22.31 -2.52
N THR A 93 12.61 22.06 -1.81
CA THR A 93 12.65 22.15 -0.34
C THR A 93 13.92 22.86 0.14
N ALA A 94 13.93 23.30 1.40
CA ALA A 94 15.14 23.84 2.05
C ALA A 94 16.29 22.82 2.14
N TYR A 95 16.00 21.53 1.94
CA TYR A 95 16.97 20.43 1.94
C TYR A 95 17.36 19.98 0.52
N GLY A 96 16.95 20.73 -0.50
CA GLY A 96 17.17 20.40 -1.91
C GLY A 96 15.94 19.81 -2.60
N PRO A 97 16.08 19.52 -3.91
CA PRO A 97 14.98 19.03 -4.72
C PRO A 97 14.55 17.62 -4.33
N ILE A 98 13.24 17.38 -4.26
CA ILE A 98 12.64 16.05 -4.14
C ILE A 98 11.93 15.74 -5.45
N ARG A 99 12.32 14.62 -6.08
CA ARG A 99 11.80 14.17 -7.37
C ARG A 99 11.20 12.79 -7.27
N ALA A 100 10.03 12.62 -7.87
CA ALA A 100 9.39 11.32 -8.03
C ALA A 100 8.81 11.19 -9.43
N LYS A 101 8.71 9.95 -9.89
CA LYS A 101 8.11 9.58 -11.17
C LYS A 101 7.16 8.42 -10.93
N ASN A 102 5.98 8.50 -11.54
CA ASN A 102 4.85 7.58 -11.43
C ASN A 102 4.35 7.37 -10.00
N SER A 103 5.16 7.01 -9.02
CA SER A 103 4.67 6.82 -7.65
C SER A 103 5.83 6.87 -6.66
N SER A 104 5.58 7.49 -5.51
CA SER A 104 6.46 7.47 -4.35
C SER A 104 5.64 7.59 -3.08
N TRP A 105 6.17 7.04 -1.99
CA TRP A 105 5.80 7.48 -0.65
C TRP A 105 6.60 8.74 -0.30
N PHE A 106 6.00 9.57 0.54
CA PHE A 106 6.61 10.77 1.09
C PHE A 106 6.46 10.76 2.61
N LEU A 107 7.52 11.19 3.27
CA LEU A 107 7.57 11.34 4.72
C LEU A 107 7.92 12.80 5.04
N TYR A 108 6.97 13.52 5.61
CA TYR A 108 7.17 14.88 6.10
C TYR A 108 7.39 14.86 7.61
N HIS A 109 8.51 15.43 8.06
CA HIS A 109 8.84 15.63 9.47
C HIS A 109 8.54 17.09 9.88
N PRO A 110 7.43 17.38 10.57
CA PRO A 110 6.99 18.75 10.80
C PRO A 110 8.00 19.61 11.56
N SER A 111 8.71 19.03 12.54
CA SER A 111 9.60 19.79 13.43
C SER A 111 10.83 20.38 12.71
N THR A 112 11.32 19.70 11.66
CA THR A 112 12.45 20.14 10.84
C THR A 112 12.03 20.62 9.46
N LYS A 113 10.74 20.51 9.13
CA LYS A 113 10.18 20.73 7.81
C LYS A 113 10.85 19.90 6.69
N LYS A 114 11.45 18.76 7.03
CA LYS A 114 12.13 17.89 6.06
C LYS A 114 11.11 17.00 5.35
N LEU A 115 11.18 16.97 4.01
CA LEU A 115 10.45 16.03 3.17
C LEU A 115 11.40 14.95 2.64
N THR A 116 11.00 13.69 2.70
CA THR A 116 11.77 12.56 2.14
C THR A 116 10.88 11.74 1.22
N ALA A 117 11.30 11.55 -0.04
CA ALA A 117 10.70 10.58 -0.94
C ALA A 117 11.38 9.22 -0.80
N PHE A 118 10.60 8.15 -0.70
CA PHE A 118 11.11 6.79 -0.54
C PHE A 118 10.16 5.76 -1.17
N GLY A 119 10.64 4.53 -1.33
CA GLY A 119 9.82 3.43 -1.80
C GLY A 119 9.14 3.67 -3.14
N ALA A 120 9.78 4.40 -4.06
CA ALA A 120 9.28 4.63 -5.41
C ALA A 120 9.46 3.38 -6.26
N TYR A 121 8.36 2.81 -6.75
CA TYR A 121 8.36 1.66 -7.66
C TYR A 121 7.13 1.73 -8.58
N PRO A 122 7.13 1.02 -9.72
CA PRO A 122 5.96 0.90 -10.57
C PRO A 122 4.80 0.22 -9.81
N ASN A 123 3.90 1.03 -9.29
CA ASN A 123 2.65 0.61 -8.67
C ASN A 123 1.52 1.45 -9.24
N THR A 124 0.30 1.02 -8.95
CA THR A 124 -0.91 1.46 -9.64
C THR A 124 -1.54 2.62 -8.87
N ASN A 125 -2.58 2.35 -8.10
CA ASN A 125 -3.24 3.28 -7.18
C ASN A 125 -3.62 2.56 -5.88
N PRO A 126 -2.66 2.25 -5.00
CA PRO A 126 -3.02 1.76 -3.68
C PRO A 126 -3.69 2.85 -2.87
N TRP A 127 -4.73 2.44 -2.17
CA TRP A 127 -5.41 3.24 -1.16
C TRP A 127 -5.41 2.50 0.16
N GLY A 128 -5.61 3.25 1.23
CA GLY A 128 -5.75 2.68 2.55
C GLY A 128 -4.43 2.43 3.21
N VAL A 129 -4.16 3.21 4.25
CA VAL A 129 -3.01 3.02 5.11
C VAL A 129 -3.45 2.84 6.56
N THR A 130 -2.79 1.90 7.22
CA THR A 130 -2.82 1.75 8.67
C THR A 130 -1.48 1.18 9.14
N PHE A 131 -1.33 1.04 10.46
CA PHE A 131 -0.19 0.37 11.06
C PHE A 131 -0.68 -0.74 11.97
N ASP A 132 0.05 -1.86 11.97
CA ASP A 132 -0.18 -2.93 12.94
C ASP A 132 0.29 -2.51 14.36
N PRO A 133 0.06 -3.32 15.40
CA PRO A 133 0.45 -2.97 16.77
C PRO A 133 1.95 -2.68 16.94
N TYR A 134 2.82 -3.25 16.11
CA TYR A 134 4.27 -3.06 16.14
C TYR A 134 4.73 -1.94 15.23
N GLY A 135 3.83 -1.24 14.55
CA GLY A 135 4.15 -0.12 13.69
C GLY A 135 4.60 -0.53 12.28
N ASN A 136 4.33 -1.77 11.84
CA ASN A 136 4.52 -2.13 10.45
C ASN A 136 3.53 -1.37 9.58
N HIS A 137 4.02 -0.78 8.49
CA HIS A 137 3.23 -0.07 7.51
C HIS A 137 2.42 -1.07 6.67
N VAL A 138 1.10 -0.95 6.73
CA VAL A 138 0.15 -1.75 5.96
C VAL A 138 -0.53 -0.85 4.93
N ALA A 139 -0.48 -1.26 3.67
CA ALA A 139 -1.14 -0.59 2.55
C ALA A 139 -1.93 -1.61 1.72
N SER A 140 -2.43 -1.24 0.54
CA SER A 140 -3.07 -2.18 -0.38
C SER A 140 -2.16 -2.65 -1.51
N HIS A 141 -1.12 -1.89 -1.84
CA HIS A 141 -0.12 -2.27 -2.83
C HIS A 141 1.30 -1.94 -2.35
N PRO A 142 2.09 -2.98 -1.99
CA PRO A 142 1.59 -4.27 -1.51
C PRO A 142 0.96 -4.12 -0.13
N VAL A 143 0.35 -5.22 0.33
CA VAL A 143 -0.25 -5.33 1.66
C VAL A 143 0.74 -4.94 2.75
N PHE A 144 1.94 -5.50 2.71
CA PHE A 144 2.99 -5.26 3.69
C PHE A 144 3.99 -4.22 3.17
N ALA A 145 3.64 -2.94 3.31
CA ALA A 145 4.37 -1.82 2.74
C ALA A 145 5.69 -1.49 3.47
N SER A 146 5.91 -1.96 4.70
CA SER A 146 7.20 -1.81 5.41
C SER A 146 8.39 -2.25 4.57
N THR A 147 8.23 -3.28 3.73
CA THR A 147 9.28 -3.79 2.84
C THR A 147 9.80 -2.76 1.82
N PHE A 148 9.08 -1.66 1.60
CA PHE A 148 9.34 -0.66 0.57
C PHE A 148 9.99 0.60 1.15
N HIS A 149 10.50 0.54 2.38
CA HIS A 149 10.98 1.74 3.06
C HIS A 149 12.40 2.17 2.66
N ALA A 150 13.06 1.51 1.70
CA ALA A 150 14.38 1.95 1.23
C ALA A 150 14.30 3.33 0.57
N THR A 151 15.36 4.12 0.70
CA THR A 151 15.49 5.39 -0.05
C THR A 151 15.46 5.13 -1.56
N ASN A 152 15.01 6.12 -2.33
CA ASN A 152 14.82 5.97 -3.77
C ASN A 152 16.14 5.80 -4.52
N PRO A 153 16.15 5.08 -5.67
CA PRO A 153 17.26 5.12 -6.60
C PRO A 153 17.37 6.52 -7.24
N ASP A 154 18.44 6.77 -7.99
CA ASP A 154 18.61 8.04 -8.71
C ASP A 154 17.43 8.28 -9.67
N TYR A 155 16.81 9.45 -9.57
CA TYR A 155 15.79 9.89 -10.51
C TYR A 155 16.37 9.94 -11.95
N PRO A 156 15.65 9.49 -12.99
CA PRO A 156 14.23 9.08 -13.01
C PRO A 156 14.00 7.57 -12.82
N SER A 157 14.96 6.84 -12.26
CA SER A 157 14.80 5.41 -11.99
C SER A 157 13.79 5.17 -10.86
N GLN A 158 13.23 3.96 -10.82
CA GLN A 158 12.38 3.49 -9.74
C GLN A 158 12.87 2.10 -9.29
N HIS A 159 12.55 1.71 -8.06
CA HIS A 159 12.75 0.35 -7.58
C HIS A 159 12.00 -0.67 -8.45
N PRO A 160 12.45 -1.92 -8.51
CA PRO A 160 11.74 -2.97 -9.23
C PRO A 160 10.30 -3.17 -8.72
N GLY A 161 9.42 -3.65 -9.59
CA GLY A 161 8.05 -3.99 -9.21
C GLY A 161 7.99 -5.08 -8.14
N ALA A 162 6.99 -4.98 -7.25
CA ALA A 162 6.71 -5.89 -6.13
C ALA A 162 6.06 -7.22 -6.58
N ARG A 163 6.76 -8.04 -7.37
CA ARG A 163 6.18 -9.34 -7.80
C ARG A 163 6.33 -10.39 -6.70
N GLY A 164 5.39 -11.34 -6.69
CA GLY A 164 5.33 -12.38 -5.65
C GLY A 164 4.86 -11.88 -4.28
N MET A 165 4.55 -10.59 -4.15
CA MET A 165 4.01 -10.01 -2.93
C MET A 165 2.51 -9.78 -3.06
N GLN A 166 1.79 -10.03 -1.97
CA GLN A 166 0.34 -9.84 -1.92
C GLN A 166 -0.01 -8.36 -2.13
N ALA A 167 -0.90 -8.09 -3.07
CA ALA A 167 -1.37 -6.76 -3.38
C ALA A 167 -2.80 -6.78 -3.92
N TYR A 168 -3.51 -5.67 -3.79
CA TYR A 168 -4.90 -5.55 -4.18
C TYR A 168 -5.17 -4.31 -5.01
N SER A 169 -6.14 -4.44 -5.91
CA SER A 169 -6.76 -3.33 -6.62
C SER A 169 -8.15 -3.07 -6.04
N GLY A 170 -8.47 -1.78 -5.90
CA GLY A 170 -9.74 -1.22 -5.40
C GLY A 170 -10.24 -1.76 -4.07
N VAL A 171 -9.28 -1.85 -3.16
CA VAL A 171 -9.51 -1.71 -1.74
C VAL A 171 -9.05 -0.31 -1.32
N CYS A 172 -9.49 0.16 -0.16
CA CYS A 172 -9.19 1.49 0.35
C CYS A 172 -9.12 1.43 1.89
N GLY A 173 -10.09 1.95 2.64
CA GLY A 173 -10.00 1.95 4.11
C GLY A 173 -9.77 0.59 4.77
N GLN A 174 -9.00 0.60 5.86
CA GLN A 174 -8.63 -0.59 6.63
C GLN A 174 -8.25 -0.27 8.08
N ASP A 175 -8.52 -1.21 9.01
CA ASP A 175 -8.14 -1.08 10.42
C ASP A 175 -8.10 -2.45 11.15
N PHE A 176 -7.47 -2.49 12.33
CA PHE A 176 -7.30 -3.71 13.13
C PHE A 176 -8.32 -3.83 14.25
N VAL A 177 -8.86 -5.04 14.43
CA VAL A 177 -9.80 -5.36 15.51
C VAL A 177 -9.02 -5.51 16.81
N SER A 178 -9.37 -4.68 17.81
CA SER A 178 -8.69 -4.71 19.12
C SER A 178 -9.60 -4.44 20.31
N HIS A 179 -10.89 -4.18 20.11
CA HIS A 179 -11.84 -3.91 21.19
C HIS A 179 -12.47 -5.21 21.69
N ASP A 180 -12.41 -5.46 22.99
CA ASP A 180 -12.73 -6.76 23.61
C ASP A 180 -14.16 -7.26 23.36
N PHE A 181 -15.11 -6.36 23.12
CA PHE A 181 -16.50 -6.72 22.84
C PHE A 181 -16.72 -7.26 21.42
N TRP A 182 -15.74 -7.14 20.52
CA TRP A 182 -15.78 -7.83 19.23
C TRP A 182 -15.53 -9.34 19.43
N PRO A 183 -16.07 -10.21 18.56
CA PRO A 183 -15.91 -11.65 18.69
C PRO A 183 -14.45 -12.06 18.86
N LYS A 184 -14.19 -13.08 19.70
CA LYS A 184 -12.82 -13.50 20.05
C LYS A 184 -12.01 -13.94 18.83
N GLU A 185 -12.68 -14.61 17.90
CA GLU A 185 -12.14 -15.04 16.62
C GLU A 185 -11.72 -13.88 15.69
N MET A 186 -12.19 -12.66 15.97
CA MET A 186 -11.82 -11.48 15.19
C MET A 186 -10.61 -10.73 15.77
N GLN A 187 -10.23 -10.97 17.03
CA GLN A 187 -9.22 -10.18 17.73
C GLN A 187 -7.84 -10.30 17.07
N GLY A 188 -7.16 -9.16 16.88
CA GLY A 188 -5.89 -9.07 16.17
C GLY A 188 -6.01 -9.24 14.65
N GLY A 189 -7.22 -9.53 14.15
CA GLY A 189 -7.51 -9.58 12.73
C GLY A 189 -7.68 -8.19 12.12
N PHE A 190 -7.82 -8.20 10.80
CA PHE A 190 -7.74 -7.03 9.95
C PHE A 190 -9.02 -6.89 9.13
N ILE A 191 -9.61 -5.70 9.12
CA ILE A 191 -10.78 -5.39 8.30
C ILE A 191 -10.37 -4.41 7.21
N LYS A 192 -10.83 -4.67 5.98
CA LYS A 192 -10.69 -3.73 4.86
C LYS A 192 -11.97 -3.60 4.06
N VAL A 193 -12.09 -2.50 3.33
CA VAL A 193 -13.17 -2.28 2.39
C VAL A 193 -12.74 -2.50 0.95
N ARG A 194 -13.61 -3.15 0.18
CA ARG A 194 -13.45 -3.37 -1.26
C ARG A 194 -14.61 -2.75 -2.01
N TYR A 195 -14.28 -1.82 -2.92
CA TYR A 195 -15.27 -1.19 -3.78
C TYR A 195 -15.31 -1.77 -5.20
N LYS A 196 -14.27 -2.52 -5.61
CA LYS A 196 -14.23 -3.27 -6.86
C LYS A 196 -13.53 -4.63 -6.70
N PRO A 197 -13.96 -5.67 -7.43
CA PRO A 197 -15.16 -5.71 -8.27
C PRO A 197 -16.43 -5.96 -7.45
N THR A 198 -16.28 -6.51 -6.24
CA THR A 198 -17.36 -6.90 -5.33
C THR A 198 -17.44 -5.91 -4.17
N ASN A 199 -18.64 -5.38 -3.90
CA ASN A 199 -18.87 -4.34 -2.90
C ASN A 199 -19.01 -4.92 -1.50
N ARG A 200 -17.91 -4.96 -0.75
CA ARG A 200 -17.87 -5.69 0.52
C ARG A 200 -16.89 -5.11 1.54
N VAL A 201 -17.16 -5.45 2.79
CA VAL A 201 -16.31 -5.19 3.96
C VAL A 201 -15.78 -6.54 4.40
N GLU A 202 -14.49 -6.77 4.26
CA GLU A 202 -13.85 -8.08 4.40
C GLU A 202 -13.15 -8.18 5.75
N PHE A 203 -13.29 -9.31 6.44
CA PHE A 203 -12.46 -9.65 7.59
C PHE A 203 -11.39 -10.68 7.21
N HIS A 204 -10.17 -10.45 7.69
CA HIS A 204 -8.98 -11.22 7.40
C HIS A 204 -8.22 -11.56 8.69
N HIS A 205 -7.59 -12.74 8.71
CA HIS A 205 -6.51 -13.00 9.66
C HIS A 205 -5.22 -12.35 9.19
N TRP A 206 -4.49 -11.76 10.13
CA TRP A 206 -3.16 -11.21 9.93
C TRP A 206 -2.12 -12.24 10.40
N ASN A 207 -1.43 -12.88 9.46
CA ASN A 207 -0.54 -13.99 9.74
C ASN A 207 0.90 -13.52 9.64
N GLU A 208 1.69 -13.86 10.65
CA GLU A 208 3.13 -13.63 10.60
C GLU A 208 3.79 -14.64 9.67
N GLU A 209 4.66 -14.14 8.80
CA GLU A 209 5.49 -14.90 7.86
C GLU A 209 6.97 -14.63 8.20
N PRO A 210 7.96 -15.33 7.63
CA PRO A 210 9.35 -15.20 8.07
C PRO A 210 9.91 -13.76 8.12
N ALA A 211 9.58 -12.94 7.11
CA ALA A 211 10.03 -11.54 7.01
C ALA A 211 8.92 -10.55 6.70
N HIS A 212 7.64 -10.87 6.92
CA HIS A 212 6.52 -9.98 6.65
C HIS A 212 5.25 -10.47 7.34
N PHE A 213 4.13 -9.78 7.15
CA PHE A 213 2.82 -10.32 7.47
C PHE A 213 1.99 -10.46 6.19
N SER A 214 1.24 -11.56 6.12
CA SER A 214 0.26 -11.83 5.06
C SER A 214 -1.16 -11.70 5.62
N GLU A 215 -2.13 -11.41 4.76
CA GLU A 215 -3.54 -11.48 5.15
C GLU A 215 -4.27 -12.63 4.47
N LYS A 216 -5.14 -13.29 5.24
CA LYS A 216 -5.97 -14.39 4.76
C LYS A 216 -7.44 -14.07 4.98
N TYR A 217 -8.17 -13.88 3.88
CA TYR A 217 -9.62 -13.68 3.88
C TYR A 217 -10.32 -14.78 4.68
N GLN A 218 -11.27 -14.39 5.54
CA GLN A 218 -12.10 -15.30 6.31
C GLN A 218 -13.57 -15.21 5.86
N PHE A 219 -14.16 -14.02 5.96
CA PHE A 219 -15.57 -13.80 5.64
C PHE A 219 -15.87 -12.33 5.32
N ASP A 220 -17.04 -12.08 4.74
CA ASP A 220 -17.57 -10.74 4.53
C ASP A 220 -18.38 -10.31 5.77
N LEU A 221 -17.96 -9.20 6.40
CA LEU A 221 -18.73 -8.53 7.45
C LEU A 221 -19.99 -7.87 6.85
N ILE A 222 -19.85 -7.32 5.65
CA ILE A 222 -20.94 -6.81 4.82
C ILE A 222 -20.68 -7.24 3.38
N PHE A 223 -21.68 -7.82 2.74
CA PHE A 223 -21.72 -7.99 1.29
C PHE A 223 -22.98 -7.31 0.75
N SER A 224 -22.82 -6.40 -0.21
CA SER A 224 -23.96 -5.70 -0.82
C SER A 224 -24.29 -6.25 -2.20
N THR A 225 -25.54 -6.68 -2.38
CA THR A 225 -26.10 -6.99 -3.70
C THR A 225 -26.44 -5.72 -4.49
N ASN A 226 -26.56 -4.56 -3.82
CA ASN A 226 -26.70 -3.27 -4.48
C ASN A 226 -25.31 -2.77 -4.93
N LEU A 227 -25.09 -2.71 -6.24
CA LEU A 227 -23.83 -2.26 -6.83
C LEU A 227 -23.53 -0.77 -6.57
N SER A 228 -24.52 0.00 -6.12
CA SER A 228 -24.36 1.41 -5.77
C SER A 228 -23.75 1.61 -4.38
N PHE A 229 -23.74 0.61 -3.50
CA PHE A 229 -22.97 0.67 -2.25
C PHE A 229 -21.48 0.62 -2.58
N ILE A 230 -20.71 1.63 -2.20
CA ILE A 230 -19.28 1.73 -2.50
C ILE A 230 -18.56 2.07 -1.21
N PRO A 231 -18.05 1.08 -0.46
CA PRO A 231 -17.33 1.35 0.76
C PRO A 231 -15.94 1.90 0.40
N VAL A 232 -15.67 3.14 0.81
CA VAL A 232 -14.45 3.90 0.45
C VAL A 232 -13.52 4.16 1.64
N ASP A 233 -14.01 4.04 2.87
CA ASP A 233 -13.15 4.10 4.07
C ASP A 233 -13.71 3.23 5.21
N PHE A 234 -12.84 2.84 6.14
CA PHE A 234 -13.14 2.06 7.33
C PHE A 234 -12.26 2.48 8.50
N ARG A 235 -12.88 2.79 9.65
CA ARG A 235 -12.17 3.12 10.90
C ARG A 235 -12.92 2.64 12.14
N PHE A 236 -12.18 2.31 13.20
CA PHE A 236 -12.76 2.18 14.54
C PHE A 236 -12.88 3.55 15.21
N GLY A 237 -14.07 3.86 15.74
CA GLY A 237 -14.30 5.07 16.52
C GLY A 237 -13.85 4.92 17.98
N PRO A 238 -13.87 6.01 18.78
CA PRO A 238 -13.28 6.05 20.12
C PRO A 238 -13.94 5.12 21.15
N ARG A 239 -15.12 4.59 20.84
CA ARG A 239 -15.86 3.64 21.68
C ARG A 239 -15.84 2.20 21.14
N GLY A 240 -14.98 1.95 20.16
CA GLY A 240 -14.78 0.64 19.52
C GLY A 240 -15.80 0.23 18.45
N ALA A 241 -16.82 1.05 18.18
CA ALA A 241 -17.72 0.81 17.05
C ALA A 241 -16.96 0.99 15.72
N ALA A 242 -17.23 0.15 14.74
CA ALA A 242 -16.66 0.29 13.40
C ALA A 242 -17.51 1.24 12.55
N TYR A 243 -16.87 2.02 11.69
CA TYR A 243 -17.51 2.96 10.78
C TYR A 243 -17.07 2.69 9.35
N VAL A 244 -18.02 2.58 8.42
CA VAL A 244 -17.77 2.47 6.97
C VAL A 244 -18.30 3.72 6.29
N CYS A 245 -17.45 4.41 5.54
CA CYS A 245 -17.86 5.47 4.62
C CYS A 245 -18.31 4.83 3.31
N ASP A 246 -19.56 5.07 2.93
CA ASP A 246 -20.15 4.60 1.69
C ASP A 246 -20.39 5.80 0.78
N TRP A 247 -19.63 5.86 -0.32
CA TRP A 247 -19.76 6.93 -1.31
C TRP A 247 -21.15 6.94 -1.96
N TYR A 248 -21.83 5.80 -1.99
CA TYR A 248 -23.11 5.53 -2.66
C TYR A 248 -23.21 6.15 -4.06
N ASN A 249 -22.94 5.36 -5.10
CA ASN A 249 -23.05 5.85 -6.46
C ASN A 249 -23.44 4.76 -7.46
N PRO A 250 -24.52 4.92 -8.24
CA PRO A 250 -24.86 3.99 -9.33
C PRO A 250 -23.78 3.87 -10.40
N VAL A 251 -22.93 4.90 -10.55
CA VAL A 251 -21.85 4.95 -11.55
C VAL A 251 -20.51 5.13 -10.86
N LYS A 252 -19.66 4.10 -10.90
CA LYS A 252 -18.32 4.13 -10.27
C LYS A 252 -17.23 4.67 -11.18
N GLY A 253 -17.11 4.10 -12.38
CA GLY A 253 -15.98 4.34 -13.28
C GLY A 253 -16.05 5.70 -14.00
N HIS A 254 -14.91 6.31 -14.26
CA HIS A 254 -14.76 7.58 -14.99
C HIS A 254 -14.23 7.40 -16.42
N ALA A 255 -13.61 6.25 -16.72
CA ALA A 255 -13.20 5.91 -18.09
C ALA A 255 -14.38 5.42 -18.94
N GLN A 256 -15.33 4.72 -18.32
CA GLN A 256 -16.48 4.12 -19.00
C GLN A 256 -17.69 5.06 -19.12
N TYR A 257 -17.77 6.07 -18.26
CA TYR A 257 -18.93 6.95 -18.15
C TYR A 257 -18.48 8.39 -17.93
N SER A 258 -19.18 9.33 -18.57
CA SER A 258 -18.95 10.77 -18.39
C SER A 258 -18.95 11.17 -16.91
N LEU A 259 -18.08 12.12 -16.54
CA LEU A 259 -18.13 12.76 -15.21
C LEU A 259 -19.44 13.53 -14.97
N ARG A 260 -20.17 13.86 -16.04
CA ARG A 260 -21.50 14.51 -16.00
C ARG A 260 -22.66 13.52 -16.17
N ASP A 261 -22.42 12.21 -16.07
CA ASP A 261 -23.49 11.21 -16.17
C ASP A 261 -24.59 11.49 -15.11
N PRO A 262 -25.85 11.66 -15.52
CA PRO A 262 -26.93 12.09 -14.61
C PRO A 262 -27.25 11.06 -13.53
N ARG A 263 -26.80 9.81 -13.68
CA ARG A 263 -26.97 8.76 -12.66
C ARG A 263 -25.98 8.89 -11.51
N ARG A 264 -24.97 9.76 -11.62
CA ARG A 264 -24.01 9.99 -10.53
C ARG A 264 -24.70 10.68 -9.35
N ASP A 265 -24.77 9.98 -8.22
CA ASP A 265 -25.37 10.51 -7.01
C ASP A 265 -24.39 11.47 -6.28
N ARG A 266 -24.96 12.52 -5.67
CA ARG A 266 -24.21 13.57 -4.94
C ARG A 266 -24.79 13.87 -3.55
N LYS A 267 -25.79 13.12 -3.09
CA LYS A 267 -26.61 13.47 -1.91
C LYS A 267 -26.82 12.30 -0.96
N ALA A 268 -26.67 11.06 -1.43
CA ALA A 268 -27.03 9.85 -0.70
C ALA A 268 -25.82 9.07 -0.17
N GLY A 269 -24.65 9.70 -0.06
CA GLY A 269 -23.50 9.15 0.69
C GLY A 269 -23.89 8.86 2.14
N ARG A 270 -23.30 7.81 2.73
CA ARG A 270 -23.69 7.29 4.05
C ARG A 270 -22.48 6.97 4.91
N ILE A 271 -22.66 7.03 6.23
CA ILE A 271 -21.72 6.46 7.20
C ILE A 271 -22.46 5.37 7.97
N TRP A 272 -21.99 4.13 7.85
CA TRP A 272 -22.55 2.99 8.56
C TRP A 272 -21.80 2.78 9.87
N ARG A 273 -22.53 2.74 11.00
CA ARG A 273 -21.97 2.32 12.28
C ARG A 273 -22.29 0.86 12.53
N ILE A 274 -21.26 0.05 12.76
CA ILE A 274 -21.35 -1.41 12.92
C ILE A 274 -20.91 -1.78 14.33
N ILE A 275 -21.74 -2.58 15.01
CA ILE A 275 -21.50 -3.11 16.35
C ILE A 275 -21.97 -4.56 16.42
N PRO A 276 -21.27 -5.46 17.15
CA PRO A 276 -21.80 -6.78 17.43
C PRO A 276 -23.15 -6.68 18.18
N LYS A 277 -24.06 -7.60 17.89
CA LYS A 277 -25.38 -7.62 18.55
C LYS A 277 -25.19 -7.74 20.07
N LYS A 278 -25.93 -6.92 20.83
CA LYS A 278 -25.87 -6.85 22.30
C LYS A 278 -24.53 -6.34 22.88
N ALA A 279 -23.59 -5.89 22.05
CA ALA A 279 -22.36 -5.30 22.56
C ALA A 279 -22.64 -4.00 23.32
N LYS A 280 -21.99 -3.85 24.48
CA LYS A 280 -21.92 -2.58 25.19
C LYS A 280 -20.65 -1.88 24.74
N LEU A 281 -20.80 -0.71 24.13
CA LEU A 281 -19.67 0.10 23.69
C LEU A 281 -18.85 0.60 24.88
N ASP A 282 -17.55 0.71 24.68
CA ASP A 282 -16.63 1.27 25.66
C ASP A 282 -16.92 2.76 25.92
N SER A 283 -16.39 3.26 27.03
CA SER A 283 -16.24 4.70 27.24
C SER A 283 -15.20 5.24 26.26
N ALA A 284 -15.45 6.42 25.69
CA ALA A 284 -14.44 7.09 24.88
C ALA A 284 -13.23 7.45 25.75
N PRO A 285 -11.99 7.21 25.29
CA PRO A 285 -10.80 7.67 26.02
C PRO A 285 -10.78 9.20 26.05
N LYS A 286 -10.34 9.76 27.18
CA LYS A 286 -10.17 11.19 27.34
C LYS A 286 -8.87 11.60 26.64
N ILE A 287 -8.97 12.29 25.51
CA ILE A 287 -7.81 12.68 24.70
C ILE A 287 -7.58 14.19 24.74
N ALA A 288 -8.49 14.99 24.14
CA ALA A 288 -8.28 16.43 23.96
C ALA A 288 -8.08 17.23 25.27
N THR A 289 -8.68 16.78 26.38
CA THR A 289 -8.60 17.45 27.70
C THR A 289 -7.76 16.69 28.71
N ALA A 290 -7.04 15.65 28.28
CA ALA A 290 -6.18 14.87 29.16
C ALA A 290 -4.88 15.62 29.49
N SER A 291 -4.43 15.46 30.73
CA SER A 291 -3.09 15.86 31.15
C SER A 291 -2.01 15.03 30.43
N ILE A 292 -0.78 15.52 30.42
CA ILE A 292 0.37 14.80 29.86
C ILE A 292 0.49 13.40 30.48
N THR A 293 0.28 13.28 31.80
CA THR A 293 0.34 11.98 32.48
C THR A 293 -0.76 11.02 32.03
N GLU A 294 -2.00 11.48 31.87
CA GLU A 294 -3.11 10.68 31.33
C GLU A 294 -2.83 10.26 29.87
N LEU A 295 -2.34 11.18 29.03
CA LEU A 295 -1.98 10.90 27.64
C LEU A 295 -0.85 9.87 27.52
N LEU A 296 0.19 9.95 28.37
CA LEU A 296 1.25 8.95 28.44
C LEU A 296 0.69 7.59 28.90
N ASP A 297 -0.28 7.57 29.81
CA ASP A 297 -0.92 6.33 30.25
C ASP A 297 -1.71 5.64 29.13
N HIS A 298 -2.32 6.42 28.24
CA HIS A 298 -3.01 5.91 27.04
C HIS A 298 -2.09 5.16 26.07
N LEU A 299 -0.77 5.32 26.14
CA LEU A 299 0.19 4.54 25.34
C LEU A 299 0.24 3.06 25.75
N LYS A 300 -0.33 2.69 26.90
CA LYS A 300 -0.49 1.28 27.31
C LYS A 300 -1.74 0.62 26.73
N SER A 301 -2.62 1.39 26.08
CA SER A 301 -3.88 0.86 25.56
C SER A 301 -3.61 -0.27 24.56
N PRO A 302 -4.37 -1.39 24.59
CA PRO A 302 -4.28 -2.40 23.54
C PRO A 302 -4.77 -1.85 22.19
N HIS A 303 -5.62 -0.82 22.19
CA HIS A 303 -6.17 -0.21 20.99
C HIS A 303 -5.18 0.75 20.35
N TYR A 304 -4.70 0.38 19.15
CA TYR A 304 -3.78 1.22 18.37
C TYR A 304 -4.31 2.66 18.19
N ARG A 305 -5.61 2.83 17.92
CA ARG A 305 -6.21 4.16 17.73
C ARG A 305 -6.13 5.06 18.95
N THR A 306 -6.28 4.51 20.16
CA THR A 306 -6.08 5.27 21.39
C THR A 306 -4.64 5.77 21.50
N ARG A 307 -3.65 4.91 21.22
CA ARG A 307 -2.22 5.29 21.21
C ARG A 307 -1.93 6.32 20.13
N TYR A 308 -2.51 6.15 18.94
CA TYR A 308 -2.38 7.08 17.80
C TYR A 308 -2.87 8.50 18.18
N TRP A 309 -4.08 8.62 18.74
CA TRP A 309 -4.62 9.92 19.13
C TRP A 309 -3.83 10.53 20.30
N ALA A 310 -3.46 9.73 21.31
CA ALA A 310 -2.66 10.21 22.42
C ALA A 310 -1.31 10.76 21.95
N LYS A 311 -0.61 10.06 21.06
CA LYS A 311 0.66 10.54 20.48
C LYS A 311 0.47 11.81 19.65
N ARG A 312 -0.63 11.95 18.90
CA ARG A 312 -0.94 13.19 18.17
C ARG A 312 -1.06 14.38 19.12
N GLU A 313 -1.85 14.25 20.19
CA GLU A 313 -1.98 15.31 21.20
C GLU A 313 -0.67 15.59 21.95
N LEU A 314 0.13 14.56 22.25
CA LEU A 314 1.42 14.75 22.90
C LEU A 314 2.39 15.55 22.00
N ARG A 315 2.43 15.25 20.69
CA ARG A 315 3.27 15.97 19.71
C ARG A 315 2.89 17.43 19.52
N SER A 316 1.68 17.80 19.91
CA SER A 316 1.20 19.18 19.83
C SER A 316 1.76 20.07 20.95
N LYS A 317 2.40 19.47 21.96
CA LYS A 317 3.10 20.14 23.07
C LYS A 317 4.58 20.39 22.74
N THR A 318 5.24 21.22 23.54
CA THR A 318 6.68 21.45 23.38
C THR A 318 7.51 20.27 23.89
N SER A 319 8.71 20.07 23.33
CA SER A 319 9.63 19.03 23.79
C SER A 319 10.00 19.20 25.28
N LYS A 320 10.13 20.44 25.76
CA LYS A 320 10.42 20.76 27.18
C LYS A 320 9.33 20.24 28.12
N GLU A 321 8.06 20.30 27.70
CA GLU A 321 6.94 19.81 28.50
C GLU A 321 6.87 18.28 28.55
N ILE A 322 7.28 17.59 27.47
CA ILE A 322 7.06 16.15 27.32
C ILE A 322 8.24 15.30 27.79
N LEU A 323 9.48 15.70 27.51
CA LEU A 323 10.64 14.80 27.68
C LEU A 323 10.84 14.33 29.13
N SER A 324 10.71 15.22 30.12
CA SER A 324 10.88 14.85 31.52
C SER A 324 9.78 13.90 32.03
N PRO A 325 8.47 14.21 31.83
CA PRO A 325 7.39 13.26 32.12
C PRO A 325 7.51 11.94 31.36
N LEU A 326 7.91 11.96 30.09
CA LEU A 326 8.12 10.76 29.27
C LEU A 326 9.19 9.87 29.89
N LEU A 327 10.38 10.41 30.22
CA LEU A 327 11.45 9.65 30.86
C LEU A 327 11.00 9.02 32.19
N ALA A 328 10.25 9.77 33.00
CA ALA A 328 9.70 9.26 34.26
C ALA A 328 8.68 8.13 34.03
N TRP A 329 7.84 8.24 33.00
CA TRP A 329 6.89 7.21 32.60
C TRP A 329 7.59 5.96 32.07
N THR A 330 8.60 6.12 31.20
CA THR A 330 9.37 5.03 30.57
C THR A 330 10.06 4.15 31.59
N LYS A 331 10.64 4.73 32.65
CA LYS A 331 11.28 3.99 33.75
C LYS A 331 10.34 3.02 34.47
N LYS A 332 9.03 3.29 34.46
CA LYS A 332 8.00 2.44 35.08
C LYS A 332 7.54 1.30 34.18
N GLN A 333 7.86 1.34 32.88
CA GLN A 333 7.36 0.34 31.93
C GLN A 333 8.24 -0.93 31.92
N LYS A 334 7.57 -2.08 31.81
CA LYS A 334 8.21 -3.40 31.67
C LYS A 334 7.83 -4.12 30.37
N ILE A 335 6.69 -3.78 29.78
CA ILE A 335 6.20 -4.37 28.54
C ILE A 335 6.97 -3.76 27.35
N PRO A 336 7.63 -4.57 26.51
CA PRO A 336 8.42 -4.08 25.36
C PRO A 336 7.64 -3.16 24.42
N LEU A 337 6.36 -3.45 24.18
CA LEU A 337 5.50 -2.59 23.35
C LEU A 337 5.32 -1.18 23.95
N HIS A 338 5.20 -1.04 25.27
CA HIS A 338 5.09 0.28 25.91
C HIS A 338 6.40 1.06 25.80
N LEU A 339 7.53 0.37 25.91
CA LEU A 339 8.85 0.95 25.71
C LEU A 339 9.04 1.40 24.25
N LEU A 340 8.52 0.64 23.28
CA LEU A 340 8.51 1.01 21.87
C LEU A 340 7.68 2.29 21.61
N GLU A 341 6.52 2.43 22.24
CA GLU A 341 5.73 3.67 22.19
C GLU A 341 6.50 4.88 22.75
N SER A 342 7.28 4.69 23.82
CA SER A 342 8.18 5.74 24.31
C SER A 342 9.30 6.07 23.31
N LEU A 343 9.92 5.06 22.69
CA LEU A 343 10.98 5.27 21.71
C LEU A 343 10.47 6.08 20.51
N TRP A 344 9.25 5.80 20.04
CA TRP A 344 8.62 6.56 18.97
C TRP A 344 8.27 7.99 19.35
N LEU A 345 7.88 8.27 20.60
CA LEU A 345 7.69 9.65 21.06
C LEU A 345 9.02 10.41 21.12
N HIS A 346 10.10 9.77 21.56
CA HIS A 346 11.43 10.36 21.42
C HIS A 346 11.72 10.73 19.96
N GLN A 347 11.39 9.85 19.00
CA GLN A 347 11.57 10.11 17.56
C GLN A 347 10.76 11.32 17.11
N ALA A 348 9.51 11.42 17.55
CA ALA A 348 8.62 12.52 17.18
C ALA A 348 9.15 13.91 17.60
N PHE A 349 9.89 13.98 18.71
CA PHE A 349 10.54 15.22 19.16
C PHE A 349 11.98 15.37 18.65
N ASP A 350 12.44 14.45 17.80
CA ASP A 350 13.80 14.41 17.26
C ASP A 350 14.88 14.41 18.38
N GLN A 351 14.59 13.69 19.47
CA GLN A 351 15.42 13.54 20.67
C GLN A 351 15.90 12.09 20.86
N PRO A 352 17.11 11.73 20.41
CA PRO A 352 17.62 10.37 20.52
C PRO A 352 17.68 9.86 21.97
N ASN A 353 17.19 8.65 22.18
CA ASN A 353 17.37 7.90 23.43
C ASN A 353 18.13 6.60 23.12
N LEU A 354 19.47 6.69 23.12
CA LEU A 354 20.35 5.59 22.71
C LEU A 354 20.20 4.36 23.61
N GLU A 355 20.09 4.54 24.93
CA GLU A 355 19.92 3.42 25.88
C GLU A 355 18.64 2.64 25.59
N LEU A 356 17.52 3.34 25.38
CA LEU A 356 16.24 2.72 25.04
C LEU A 356 16.28 2.05 23.66
N LEU A 357 16.94 2.69 22.69
CA LEU A 357 17.14 2.14 21.34
C LEU A 357 17.92 0.82 21.38
N GLU A 358 19.09 0.80 22.04
CA GLU A 358 19.92 -0.40 22.20
C GLU A 358 19.16 -1.52 22.90
N LYS A 359 18.41 -1.17 23.95
CA LYS A 359 17.56 -2.12 24.68
C LYS A 359 16.50 -2.75 23.78
N LEU A 360 15.80 -1.95 22.96
CA LEU A 360 14.70 -2.46 22.14
C LEU A 360 15.18 -3.21 20.90
N ILE A 361 16.29 -2.80 20.28
CA ILE A 361 16.92 -3.58 19.19
C ILE A 361 17.31 -4.98 19.67
N ARG A 362 17.69 -5.13 20.94
CA ARG A 362 18.05 -6.42 21.57
C ARG A 362 16.88 -7.13 22.27
N SER A 363 15.65 -6.71 22.01
CA SER A 363 14.45 -7.33 22.58
C SER A 363 14.27 -8.77 22.08
N ASP A 364 13.93 -9.70 22.98
CA ASP A 364 13.57 -11.09 22.61
C ASP A 364 12.33 -11.14 21.70
N ASN A 365 11.43 -10.15 21.81
CA ASN A 365 10.39 -9.94 20.83
C ASN A 365 11.00 -9.32 19.57
N HIS A 366 11.23 -10.16 18.56
CA HIS A 366 11.77 -9.79 17.25
C HIS A 366 10.97 -8.71 16.48
N LEU A 367 9.66 -8.56 16.72
CA LEU A 367 8.86 -7.51 16.08
C LEU A 367 9.16 -6.15 16.70
N VAL A 368 9.33 -6.11 18.02
CA VAL A 368 9.82 -4.89 18.72
C VAL A 368 11.24 -4.55 18.28
N ALA A 369 12.12 -5.56 18.19
CA ALA A 369 13.49 -5.38 17.71
C ALA A 369 13.52 -4.81 16.28
N ALA A 370 12.70 -5.33 15.38
CA ALA A 370 12.59 -4.84 14.00
C ALA A 370 12.14 -3.38 13.96
N SER A 371 11.07 -3.03 14.70
CA SER A 371 10.52 -1.67 14.73
C SER A 371 11.46 -0.62 15.32
N ALA A 372 12.37 -1.02 16.21
CA ALA A 372 13.38 -0.13 16.79
C ALA A 372 14.41 0.38 15.76
N PHE A 373 14.55 -0.28 14.60
CA PHE A 373 15.37 0.26 13.49
C PHE A 373 14.76 1.49 12.83
N GLY A 374 13.45 1.73 12.97
CA GLY A 374 12.78 2.93 12.47
C GLY A 374 13.44 4.23 12.99
N PRO A 375 13.53 4.44 14.32
CA PRO A 375 14.27 5.56 14.90
C PRO A 375 15.75 5.63 14.49
N LEU A 376 16.45 4.49 14.37
CA LEU A 376 17.87 4.47 13.97
C LEU A 376 18.07 5.09 12.57
N ARG A 377 17.13 4.93 11.63
CA ARG A 377 17.16 5.57 10.29
C ARG A 377 17.41 7.06 10.34
N PHE A 378 16.76 7.73 11.30
CA PHE A 378 16.74 9.19 11.38
C PHE A 378 17.72 9.75 12.41
N TRP A 379 18.06 8.96 13.42
CA TRP A 379 18.95 9.39 14.50
C TRP A 379 20.41 9.06 14.29
N ALA A 380 20.77 8.18 13.34
CA ALA A 380 22.17 7.88 13.06
C ALA A 380 23.09 9.12 12.98
N PRO A 381 22.66 10.26 12.38
CA PRO A 381 23.45 11.49 12.33
C PRO A 381 23.68 12.21 13.67
N LYS A 382 23.01 11.78 14.75
CA LYS A 382 23.05 12.31 16.13
C LYS A 382 23.56 11.30 17.15
N LEU A 383 23.89 10.09 16.70
CA LEU A 383 24.41 9.02 17.54
C LEU A 383 25.90 8.80 17.25
N PRO A 384 26.68 8.22 18.18
CA PRO A 384 28.05 7.82 17.90
C PRO A 384 28.07 6.84 16.70
N PRO A 385 28.85 7.11 15.64
CA PRO A 385 28.89 6.26 14.44
C PRO A 385 29.12 4.78 14.70
N SER A 386 30.06 4.46 15.61
CA SER A 386 30.38 3.08 15.97
C SER A 386 29.19 2.36 16.60
N LYS A 387 28.37 3.08 17.38
CA LYS A 387 27.14 2.54 17.95
C LYS A 387 26.10 2.26 16.86
N SER A 388 25.89 3.20 15.94
CA SER A 388 24.98 3.03 14.81
C SER A 388 25.37 1.83 13.93
N LEU A 389 26.66 1.69 13.58
CA LEU A 389 27.16 0.56 12.79
C LEU A 389 27.06 -0.77 13.55
N ASN A 390 27.36 -0.79 14.86
CA ASN A 390 27.23 -2.00 15.67
C ASN A 390 25.77 -2.46 15.79
N LEU A 391 24.82 -1.53 15.90
CA LEU A 391 23.39 -1.84 15.91
C LEU A 391 22.91 -2.32 14.55
N LEU A 392 23.39 -1.70 13.46
CA LEU A 392 23.13 -2.19 12.10
C LEU A 392 23.64 -3.63 11.94
N ASN A 393 24.90 -3.89 12.28
CA ASN A 393 25.52 -5.21 12.18
C ASN A 393 24.78 -6.27 13.01
N TYR A 394 24.35 -5.92 14.23
CA TYR A 394 23.50 -6.78 15.05
C TYR A 394 22.20 -7.15 14.32
N GLY A 395 21.53 -6.19 13.69
CA GLY A 395 20.32 -6.43 12.91
C GLY A 395 20.56 -7.30 11.68
N ILE A 396 21.64 -7.09 10.95
CA ILE A 396 22.01 -7.88 9.76
C ILE A 396 22.29 -9.35 10.09
N SER A 397 22.81 -9.61 11.30
CA SER A 397 23.14 -10.97 11.76
C SER A 397 22.00 -11.61 12.57
N HIS A 398 20.87 -10.94 12.72
CA HIS A 398 19.79 -11.39 13.60
C HIS A 398 19.05 -12.61 13.01
N PRO A 399 18.66 -13.63 13.81
CA PRO A 399 17.97 -14.82 13.29
C PRO A 399 16.65 -14.52 12.58
N SER A 400 15.83 -13.61 13.15
CA SER A 400 14.57 -13.17 12.55
C SER A 400 14.78 -12.37 11.25
N GLN A 401 14.10 -12.77 10.17
CA GLN A 401 14.14 -12.01 8.91
C GLN A 401 13.39 -10.67 9.01
N HIS A 402 12.43 -10.49 9.94
CA HIS A 402 11.82 -9.17 10.21
C HIS A 402 12.89 -8.15 10.63
N VAL A 403 13.78 -8.54 11.55
CA VAL A 403 14.85 -7.67 12.05
C VAL A 403 15.86 -7.37 10.95
N ARG A 404 16.28 -8.41 10.21
CA ARG A 404 17.18 -8.26 9.06
C ARG A 404 16.59 -7.32 8.01
N ARG A 405 15.29 -7.43 7.69
CA ARG A 405 14.60 -6.56 6.73
C ARG A 405 14.67 -5.10 7.18
N GLU A 406 14.27 -4.79 8.41
CA GLU A 406 14.27 -3.41 8.89
C GLU A 406 15.68 -2.82 9.00
N ALA A 407 16.69 -3.64 9.38
CA ALA A 407 18.09 -3.27 9.41
C ALA A 407 18.65 -2.97 8.00
N VAL A 408 18.38 -3.84 7.02
CA VAL A 408 18.75 -3.63 5.61
C VAL A 408 18.12 -2.34 5.08
N LEU A 409 16.83 -2.11 5.33
CA LEU A 409 16.16 -0.88 4.91
C LEU A 409 16.79 0.35 5.59
N CYS A 410 17.16 0.21 6.88
CA CYS A 410 17.82 1.25 7.65
C CYS A 410 19.13 1.71 7.01
N ALA A 411 19.94 0.79 6.48
CA ALA A 411 21.24 1.10 5.89
C ALA A 411 21.17 2.16 4.78
N SER A 412 20.08 2.21 4.01
CA SER A 412 19.88 3.21 2.94
C SER A 412 19.69 4.65 3.43
N TYR A 413 19.49 4.86 4.73
CA TYR A 413 19.38 6.18 5.39
C TYR A 413 20.66 6.59 6.13
N LEU A 414 21.54 5.63 6.41
CA LEU A 414 22.77 5.88 7.18
C LEU A 414 23.85 6.57 6.33
N VAL A 415 23.78 6.42 5.01
CA VAL A 415 24.70 7.10 4.09
C VAL A 415 24.18 8.51 3.79
N PRO A 416 24.95 9.58 4.08
CA PRO A 416 24.52 10.94 3.81
C PRO A 416 24.38 11.16 2.29
N SER A 417 23.18 11.55 1.83
CA SER A 417 22.96 11.78 0.40
C SER A 417 23.43 13.16 -0.06
N HIS A 418 23.26 14.25 0.69
CA HIS A 418 23.62 15.61 0.24
C HIS A 418 23.86 16.63 1.39
N SER A 419 24.97 16.55 2.13
CA SER A 419 25.40 17.69 2.96
C SER A 419 26.88 17.61 3.34
N HIS A 420 27.53 18.78 3.37
CA HIS A 420 28.87 19.07 3.87
C HIS A 420 29.08 18.58 5.31
N ARG A 421 29.18 17.27 5.55
CA ARG A 421 29.58 16.70 6.84
C ARG A 421 31.03 16.27 6.75
N THR A 422 31.89 17.00 7.47
CA THR A 422 33.31 16.69 7.63
C THR A 422 33.60 15.78 8.83
N ASP A 423 32.57 15.31 9.54
CA ASP A 423 32.74 14.44 10.73
C ASP A 423 31.86 13.18 10.71
N SER A 424 32.55 12.06 11.00
CA SER A 424 32.11 10.92 11.82
C SER A 424 31.79 9.59 11.10
N SER A 425 32.86 8.84 10.78
CA SER A 425 33.06 7.37 10.58
C SER A 425 32.00 6.42 9.96
N ILE A 426 30.74 6.78 9.75
CA ILE A 426 29.83 6.03 8.86
C ILE A 426 30.14 6.45 7.43
N THR A 427 31.05 5.72 6.79
CA THR A 427 31.32 5.89 5.36
C THR A 427 30.41 4.97 4.55
N PRO A 428 30.12 5.28 3.28
CA PRO A 428 29.40 4.36 2.41
C PRO A 428 30.03 2.95 2.38
N SER A 429 31.36 2.88 2.34
CA SER A 429 32.10 1.60 2.41
C SER A 429 31.84 0.84 3.71
N SER A 430 31.80 1.51 4.86
CA SER A 430 31.50 0.86 6.15
C SER A 430 30.09 0.24 6.17
N VAL A 431 29.11 0.92 5.56
CA VAL A 431 27.73 0.43 5.46
C VAL A 431 27.65 -0.75 4.49
N VAL A 432 28.30 -0.67 3.33
CA VAL A 432 28.35 -1.77 2.35
C VAL A 432 29.00 -3.02 2.96
N ASN A 433 30.12 -2.87 3.68
CA ASN A 433 30.79 -3.97 4.37
C ASN A 433 29.91 -4.59 5.46
N THR A 434 29.16 -3.77 6.19
CA THR A 434 28.21 -4.24 7.21
C THR A 434 27.03 -5.01 6.59
N LEU A 435 26.60 -4.63 5.39
CA LEU A 435 25.53 -5.31 4.67
C LEU A 435 25.98 -6.62 4.03
N ALA A 436 27.23 -6.75 3.59
CA ALA A 436 27.70 -7.88 2.78
C ALA A 436 27.31 -9.29 3.31
N PRO A 437 27.36 -9.57 4.64
CA PRO A 437 26.95 -10.87 5.17
C PRO A 437 25.49 -11.25 4.90
N ILE A 438 24.61 -10.28 4.61
CA ILE A 438 23.20 -10.58 4.31
C ILE A 438 23.03 -11.40 3.03
N LEU A 439 23.98 -11.28 2.08
CA LEU A 439 23.90 -11.89 0.75
C LEU A 439 24.09 -13.41 0.79
N GLU A 440 24.63 -13.93 1.89
CA GLU A 440 24.89 -15.36 2.10
C GLU A 440 23.77 -16.02 2.93
N GLN A 441 22.83 -15.23 3.44
CA GLN A 441 21.76 -15.71 4.29
C GLN A 441 20.49 -16.02 3.49
N GLU A 442 19.68 -16.93 4.03
CA GLU A 442 18.34 -17.16 3.49
C GLU A 442 17.48 -15.90 3.62
N ALA A 443 16.80 -15.56 2.51
CA ALA A 443 15.91 -14.42 2.41
C ALA A 443 14.62 -14.83 1.69
N ASP A 444 13.48 -14.62 2.36
CA ASP A 444 12.17 -14.71 1.72
C ASP A 444 12.02 -13.61 0.65
N THR A 445 10.88 -13.60 -0.05
CA THR A 445 10.61 -12.62 -1.11
C THR A 445 10.68 -11.17 -0.62
N HIS A 446 10.27 -10.87 0.61
CA HIS A 446 10.24 -9.52 1.18
C HIS A 446 11.62 -9.07 1.65
N LEU A 447 12.39 -9.94 2.31
CA LEU A 447 13.79 -9.64 2.66
C LEU A 447 14.65 -9.49 1.40
N ALA A 448 14.51 -10.38 0.41
CA ALA A 448 15.25 -10.29 -0.85
C ALA A 448 14.94 -8.99 -1.61
N TYR A 449 13.68 -8.54 -1.59
CA TYR A 449 13.30 -7.25 -2.15
C TYR A 449 13.96 -6.09 -1.40
N ALA A 450 13.87 -6.07 -0.06
CA ALA A 450 14.50 -5.04 0.76
C ALA A 450 16.01 -4.94 0.51
N ILE A 451 16.71 -6.08 0.41
CA ILE A 451 18.13 -6.16 0.04
C ILE A 451 18.35 -5.52 -1.34
N SER A 452 17.57 -5.93 -2.34
CA SER A 452 17.72 -5.43 -3.71
C SER A 452 17.49 -3.93 -3.82
N THR A 453 16.45 -3.40 -3.16
CA THR A 453 16.12 -1.97 -3.19
C THR A 453 17.09 -1.12 -2.39
N THR A 454 17.53 -1.59 -1.21
CA THR A 454 18.55 -0.90 -0.43
C THR A 454 19.84 -0.78 -1.22
N LEU A 455 20.33 -1.87 -1.81
CA LEU A 455 21.57 -1.84 -2.60
C LEU A 455 21.43 -0.96 -3.86
N ASN A 456 20.26 -0.92 -4.50
CA ASN A 456 20.02 -0.06 -5.66
C ASN A 456 19.61 1.39 -5.33
N SER A 457 19.51 1.76 -4.05
CA SER A 457 19.21 3.14 -3.65
C SER A 457 20.32 4.11 -4.10
N SER A 458 19.96 5.37 -4.32
CA SER A 458 20.92 6.44 -4.65
C SER A 458 22.03 6.56 -3.61
N ALA A 459 21.69 6.28 -2.35
CA ALA A 459 22.59 6.35 -1.21
C ALA A 459 23.67 5.25 -1.19
N LEU A 460 23.45 4.09 -1.83
CA LEU A 460 24.38 2.95 -1.74
C LEU A 460 24.92 2.49 -3.09
N LYS A 461 24.15 2.64 -4.17
CA LYS A 461 24.51 2.12 -5.48
C LYS A 461 25.88 2.58 -5.97
N PRO A 462 26.22 3.88 -5.94
CA PRO A 462 27.53 4.35 -6.40
C PRO A 462 28.70 3.75 -5.60
N HIS A 463 28.46 3.33 -4.36
CA HIS A 463 29.53 2.97 -3.44
C HIS A 463 29.84 1.48 -3.38
N TRP A 464 28.86 0.61 -3.63
CA TRP A 464 29.15 -0.83 -3.68
C TRP A 464 29.72 -1.26 -5.03
N GLN A 465 29.46 -0.52 -6.11
CA GLN A 465 29.94 -0.85 -7.46
C GLN A 465 31.47 -0.90 -7.55
N ASP A 466 32.15 -0.05 -6.77
CA ASP A 466 33.61 0.01 -6.68
C ASP A 466 34.17 -0.69 -5.44
N SER A 467 33.33 -1.45 -4.72
CA SER A 467 33.74 -2.16 -3.50
C SER A 467 34.26 -3.57 -3.79
N GLN A 468 34.97 -4.16 -2.82
CA GLN A 468 35.36 -5.58 -2.86
C GLN A 468 34.17 -6.55 -2.98
N HIS A 469 32.95 -6.10 -2.67
CA HIS A 469 31.73 -6.90 -2.73
C HIS A 469 30.97 -6.74 -4.06
N ALA A 470 31.47 -5.95 -5.01
CA ALA A 470 30.78 -5.61 -6.26
C ALA A 470 30.31 -6.84 -7.06
N SER A 471 31.18 -7.86 -7.18
CA SER A 471 30.86 -9.12 -7.88
C SER A 471 29.72 -9.88 -7.20
N THR A 472 29.80 -10.05 -5.88
CA THR A 472 28.78 -10.76 -5.08
C THR A 472 27.43 -10.04 -5.12
N ILE A 473 27.44 -8.71 -4.97
CA ILE A 473 26.23 -7.89 -5.06
C ILE A 473 25.63 -7.95 -6.46
N THR A 474 26.44 -7.83 -7.51
CA THR A 474 25.98 -7.93 -8.90
C THR A 474 25.31 -9.27 -9.16
N LYS A 475 25.90 -10.37 -8.69
CA LYS A 475 25.32 -11.72 -8.77
C LYS A 475 23.98 -11.79 -8.03
N ALA A 476 23.92 -11.34 -6.78
CA ALA A 476 22.69 -11.36 -5.98
C ALA A 476 21.56 -10.54 -6.63
N LEU A 477 21.87 -9.36 -7.20
CA LEU A 477 20.91 -8.54 -7.93
C LEU A 477 20.43 -9.20 -9.23
N ALA A 478 21.32 -9.90 -9.94
CA ALA A 478 20.96 -10.67 -11.14
C ALA A 478 20.06 -11.86 -10.80
N ASP A 479 20.35 -12.58 -9.71
CA ASP A 479 19.55 -13.69 -9.22
C ASP A 479 18.16 -13.22 -8.77
N PHE A 480 18.08 -12.10 -8.05
CA PHE A 480 16.81 -11.44 -7.72
C PHE A 480 16.05 -11.05 -9.00
N LYS A 481 16.71 -10.45 -10.00
CA LYS A 481 16.05 -10.09 -11.26
C LYS A 481 15.53 -11.32 -12.02
N LYS A 482 16.19 -12.47 -11.89
CA LYS A 482 15.77 -13.75 -12.50
C LYS A 482 14.61 -14.37 -11.75
N SER A 483 14.63 -14.38 -10.42
CA SER A 483 13.52 -14.88 -9.58
C SER A 483 12.28 -14.01 -9.73
N ASN A 484 12.47 -12.71 -9.97
CA ASN A 484 11.42 -11.72 -10.21
C ASN A 484 10.85 -11.77 -11.66
N ARG A 485 10.99 -12.87 -12.43
CA ARG A 485 10.38 -13.03 -13.77
C ARG A 485 9.18 -13.97 -13.74
N LEU A 486 8.18 -13.69 -14.57
CA LEU A 486 7.04 -14.59 -14.79
C LEU A 486 7.53 -15.93 -15.36
N LYS A 487 7.21 -17.02 -14.67
CA LYS A 487 7.46 -18.37 -15.17
C LYS A 487 6.24 -18.83 -15.98
N PRO A 488 6.42 -19.35 -17.22
CA PRO A 488 5.35 -20.03 -17.94
C PRO A 488 4.86 -21.25 -17.15
N ASN A 489 3.58 -21.62 -17.31
CA ASN A 489 3.07 -22.87 -16.75
C ASN A 489 3.83 -24.07 -17.32
N THR A 490 4.15 -25.04 -16.47
CA THR A 490 4.71 -26.34 -16.87
C THR A 490 3.69 -27.13 -17.69
N LYS A 491 4.11 -27.66 -18.84
CA LYS A 491 3.24 -28.37 -19.78
C LYS A 491 2.92 -29.79 -19.30
N ASN A 492 1.68 -30.23 -19.43
CA ASN A 492 1.30 -31.64 -19.27
C ASN A 492 1.38 -32.41 -20.60
N ALA A 493 1.20 -33.74 -20.56
CA ALA A 493 1.35 -34.61 -21.73
C ALA A 493 0.34 -34.30 -22.87
N ASN A 494 -0.91 -33.99 -22.53
CA ASN A 494 -1.94 -33.64 -23.52
C ASN A 494 -1.61 -32.31 -24.20
N GLU A 495 -1.11 -31.34 -23.44
CA GLU A 495 -0.65 -30.06 -23.95
C GLU A 495 0.57 -30.19 -24.87
N ALA A 496 1.49 -31.09 -24.54
CA ALA A 496 2.65 -31.39 -25.40
C ALA A 496 2.21 -32.05 -26.71
N SER A 497 1.27 -32.99 -26.66
CA SER A 497 0.68 -33.63 -27.84
C SER A 497 -0.05 -32.62 -28.73
N PHE A 498 -0.84 -31.71 -28.14
CA PHE A 498 -1.51 -30.65 -28.89
C PHE A 498 -0.50 -29.73 -29.58
N ASP A 499 0.56 -29.33 -28.86
CA ASP A 499 1.62 -28.45 -29.38
C ASP A 499 2.41 -29.09 -30.54
N ALA A 500 2.37 -30.42 -30.69
CA ALA A 500 3.04 -31.15 -31.77
C ALA A 500 2.24 -31.19 -33.08
N GLN A 501 0.99 -30.73 -33.10
CA GLN A 501 0.15 -30.77 -34.30
C GLN A 501 0.69 -29.86 -35.42
N LYS A 502 0.64 -30.36 -36.66
CA LYS A 502 1.12 -29.63 -37.83
C LYS A 502 0.31 -28.35 -38.07
N GLY A 503 1.01 -27.24 -38.23
CA GLY A 503 0.40 -25.94 -38.50
C GLY A 503 -0.13 -25.21 -37.26
N LEU A 504 0.41 -25.51 -36.07
CA LEU A 504 0.16 -24.77 -34.84
C LEU A 504 0.48 -23.27 -35.02
N GLN A 505 -0.46 -22.43 -34.62
CA GLN A 505 -0.32 -20.98 -34.60
C GLN A 505 -0.15 -20.51 -33.15
N THR A 506 0.91 -19.77 -32.86
CA THR A 506 1.15 -19.22 -31.50
C THR A 506 0.79 -17.74 -31.47
N ILE A 507 -0.06 -17.37 -30.52
CA ILE A 507 -0.50 -15.99 -30.28
C ILE A 507 -0.08 -15.61 -28.86
N GLU A 508 0.57 -14.47 -28.72
CA GLU A 508 0.88 -13.87 -27.42
C GLU A 508 0.05 -12.59 -27.25
N ILE A 509 -0.69 -12.53 -26.15
CA ILE A 509 -1.46 -11.36 -25.70
C ILE A 509 -1.14 -11.13 -24.23
N SER A 510 -0.90 -9.88 -23.85
CA SER A 510 -0.75 -9.48 -22.45
C SER A 510 -1.72 -8.34 -22.14
N CYS A 511 -2.00 -8.08 -20.87
CA CYS A 511 -2.57 -6.81 -20.46
C CYS A 511 -1.47 -5.73 -20.52
N ILE A 512 -1.82 -4.52 -20.94
CA ILE A 512 -0.97 -3.33 -20.85
C ILE A 512 -1.20 -2.71 -19.48
N PRO A 513 -0.15 -2.60 -18.62
CA PRO A 513 -0.34 -2.19 -17.25
C PRO A 513 -1.09 -0.88 -17.08
N GLU A 514 -2.16 -0.87 -16.27
CA GLU A 514 -2.99 0.30 -15.94
C GLU A 514 -3.60 1.04 -17.16
N ARG A 515 -3.71 0.37 -18.32
CA ARG A 515 -4.33 0.97 -19.52
C ARG A 515 -5.68 0.35 -19.87
N LEU A 516 -6.09 -0.73 -19.19
CA LEU A 516 -7.29 -1.50 -19.54
C LEU A 516 -7.31 -1.91 -21.02
N LEU A 517 -6.14 -2.30 -21.55
CA LEU A 517 -5.96 -2.69 -22.94
C LEU A 517 -5.21 -4.01 -23.02
N PHE A 518 -5.53 -4.77 -24.06
CA PHE A 518 -4.68 -5.87 -24.50
C PHE A 518 -3.50 -5.32 -25.31
N THR A 519 -2.36 -6.01 -25.31
CA THR A 519 -1.24 -5.69 -26.21
C THR A 519 -1.59 -5.89 -27.69
N LYS A 520 -2.67 -6.62 -27.97
CA LYS A 520 -3.24 -6.83 -29.31
C LYS A 520 -4.75 -6.67 -29.24
N ASP A 521 -5.28 -5.74 -30.01
CA ASP A 521 -6.70 -5.61 -30.30
C ASP A 521 -7.13 -6.45 -31.52
N LYS A 522 -6.17 -7.01 -32.26
CA LYS A 522 -6.40 -7.83 -33.45
C LYS A 522 -5.35 -8.92 -33.62
N PHE A 523 -5.78 -10.13 -33.99
CA PHE A 523 -4.87 -11.19 -34.46
C PHE A 523 -5.55 -12.07 -35.51
N THR A 524 -4.76 -12.80 -36.30
CA THR A 524 -5.26 -13.65 -37.41
C THR A 524 -4.86 -15.10 -37.21
N VAL A 525 -5.78 -16.02 -37.51
CA VAL A 525 -5.57 -17.47 -37.49
C VAL A 525 -6.17 -18.11 -38.75
N LYS A 526 -5.57 -19.21 -39.23
CA LYS A 526 -6.10 -20.04 -40.31
C LYS A 526 -7.25 -20.93 -39.83
N ALA A 527 -8.32 -21.02 -40.60
CA ALA A 527 -9.49 -21.83 -40.32
C ALA A 527 -9.14 -23.31 -40.07
N GLY A 528 -9.71 -23.88 -39.00
CA GLY A 528 -9.53 -25.28 -38.63
C GLY A 528 -8.09 -25.68 -38.24
N LYS A 529 -7.17 -24.72 -38.01
CA LYS A 529 -5.80 -25.00 -37.55
C LYS A 529 -5.68 -24.91 -36.03
N PRO A 530 -4.75 -25.67 -35.41
CA PRO A 530 -4.52 -25.58 -33.97
C PRO A 530 -3.94 -24.22 -33.60
N VAL A 531 -4.43 -23.64 -32.51
CA VAL A 531 -4.02 -22.34 -31.97
C VAL A 531 -3.59 -22.51 -30.51
N ARG A 532 -2.44 -21.94 -30.18
CA ARG A 532 -1.93 -21.77 -28.83
C ARG A 532 -1.90 -20.28 -28.50
N LEU A 533 -2.71 -19.84 -27.55
CA LEU A 533 -2.78 -18.44 -27.12
C LEU A 533 -2.24 -18.32 -25.70
N HIS A 534 -1.11 -17.62 -25.54
CA HIS A 534 -0.55 -17.24 -24.25
C HIS A 534 -1.14 -15.90 -23.82
N PHE A 535 -1.84 -15.90 -22.68
CA PHE A 535 -2.40 -14.72 -22.05
C PHE A 535 -1.72 -14.46 -20.70
N SER A 536 -1.10 -13.29 -20.53
CA SER A 536 -0.45 -12.88 -19.28
C SER A 536 -1.11 -11.64 -18.66
N ASN A 537 -1.20 -11.63 -17.33
CA ASN A 537 -1.66 -10.47 -16.57
C ASN A 537 -0.55 -9.91 -15.68
N PRO A 538 0.13 -8.81 -16.08
CA PRO A 538 1.05 -8.08 -15.21
C PRO A 538 0.33 -7.14 -14.22
N ASP A 539 -0.97 -6.87 -14.39
CA ASP A 539 -1.72 -5.92 -13.58
C ASP A 539 -2.20 -6.50 -12.25
N VAL A 540 -2.34 -5.61 -11.28
CA VAL A 540 -2.93 -5.91 -9.96
C VAL A 540 -4.41 -6.24 -10.11
N THR A 541 -5.08 -5.50 -10.99
CA THR A 541 -6.45 -5.79 -11.37
C THR A 541 -6.46 -7.12 -12.12
N GLU A 542 -7.40 -7.99 -11.78
CA GLU A 542 -7.49 -9.29 -12.43
C GLU A 542 -8.10 -9.16 -13.82
N HIS A 543 -7.60 -9.95 -14.76
CA HIS A 543 -8.08 -9.93 -16.15
C HIS A 543 -8.29 -11.34 -16.68
N ASN A 544 -9.27 -11.49 -17.56
CA ASN A 544 -9.44 -12.68 -18.39
C ASN A 544 -9.56 -12.28 -19.87
N LEU A 545 -9.59 -13.29 -20.74
CA LEU A 545 -9.84 -13.15 -22.16
C LEU A 545 -10.88 -14.19 -22.58
N LEU A 546 -12.01 -13.72 -23.11
CA LEU A 546 -13.09 -14.55 -23.68
C LEU A 546 -13.14 -14.34 -25.18
N ILE A 547 -13.11 -15.42 -25.95
CA ILE A 547 -13.32 -15.43 -27.41
C ILE A 547 -14.77 -15.83 -27.66
N LEU A 548 -15.49 -15.00 -28.41
CA LEU A 548 -16.91 -15.13 -28.71
C LEU A 548 -17.14 -15.66 -30.13
N ASP A 549 -18.32 -16.22 -30.34
CA ASP A 549 -18.80 -16.62 -31.66
C ASP A 549 -19.12 -15.41 -32.56
N GLN A 550 -19.16 -15.63 -33.87
CA GLN A 550 -19.46 -14.57 -34.85
C GLN A 550 -20.81 -13.90 -34.56
N GLY A 551 -20.88 -12.59 -34.79
CA GLY A 551 -22.10 -11.79 -34.59
C GLY A 551 -22.52 -11.61 -33.12
N THR A 552 -21.76 -12.15 -32.16
CA THR A 552 -22.08 -11.97 -30.73
C THR A 552 -21.81 -10.54 -30.27
N SER A 553 -22.80 -9.93 -29.62
CA SER A 553 -22.63 -8.61 -29.00
C SER A 553 -21.69 -8.67 -27.79
N VAL A 554 -20.55 -7.97 -27.88
CA VAL A 554 -19.62 -7.79 -26.75
C VAL A 554 -20.32 -7.13 -25.55
N GLN A 555 -21.27 -6.23 -25.82
CA GLN A 555 -22.02 -5.53 -24.77
C GLN A 555 -22.90 -6.49 -23.97
N GLU A 556 -23.64 -7.38 -24.62
CA GLU A 556 -24.50 -8.34 -23.92
C GLU A 556 -23.70 -9.25 -22.98
N ILE A 557 -22.59 -9.80 -23.47
CA ILE A 557 -21.71 -10.66 -22.67
C ILE A 557 -21.05 -9.86 -21.54
N GLY A 558 -20.59 -8.64 -21.84
CA GLY A 558 -19.97 -7.76 -20.86
C GLY A 558 -20.93 -7.33 -19.74
N GLU A 559 -22.17 -6.98 -20.06
CA GLU A 559 -23.19 -6.64 -19.08
C GLU A 559 -23.63 -7.85 -18.24
N ALA A 560 -23.71 -9.03 -18.85
CA ALA A 560 -23.95 -10.27 -18.11
C ALA A 560 -22.82 -10.52 -17.10
N ALA A 561 -21.56 -10.30 -17.49
CA ALA A 561 -20.42 -10.41 -16.59
C ALA A 561 -20.44 -9.36 -15.47
N ASN A 562 -20.83 -8.11 -15.77
CA ASN A 562 -20.99 -7.06 -14.76
C ASN A 562 -22.00 -7.46 -13.66
N ARG A 563 -23.14 -8.04 -14.05
CA ARG A 563 -24.20 -8.46 -13.11
C ARG A 563 -23.73 -9.55 -12.14
N MET A 564 -22.75 -10.36 -12.52
CA MET A 564 -22.19 -11.40 -11.65
C MET A 564 -21.50 -10.81 -10.40
N ALA A 565 -21.11 -9.54 -10.40
CA ALA A 565 -20.50 -8.90 -9.22
C ALA A 565 -21.44 -8.72 -8.03
N ALA A 566 -22.76 -8.79 -8.26
CA ALA A 566 -23.79 -8.69 -7.21
C ALA A 566 -24.05 -10.00 -6.46
N ASP A 567 -23.42 -11.11 -6.88
CA ASP A 567 -23.57 -12.44 -6.29
C ASP A 567 -22.18 -13.06 -6.04
N PRO A 568 -21.82 -13.38 -4.78
CA PRO A 568 -20.52 -13.99 -4.46
C PRO A 568 -20.24 -15.29 -5.21
N GLU A 569 -21.25 -16.14 -5.43
CA GLU A 569 -21.08 -17.42 -6.11
C GLU A 569 -20.91 -17.25 -7.62
N ALA A 570 -21.58 -16.25 -8.20
CA ALA A 570 -21.34 -15.87 -9.59
C ALA A 570 -19.94 -15.27 -9.76
N ALA A 571 -19.50 -14.37 -8.88
CA ALA A 571 -18.16 -13.76 -8.93
C ALA A 571 -17.02 -14.79 -8.88
N LYS A 572 -17.17 -15.88 -8.10
CA LYS A 572 -16.21 -17.00 -8.04
C LYS A 572 -15.99 -17.70 -9.38
N LYS A 573 -16.90 -17.58 -10.35
CA LYS A 573 -16.76 -18.13 -11.71
C LYS A 573 -15.85 -17.27 -12.60
N GLY A 574 -15.15 -16.29 -12.02
CA GLY A 574 -14.19 -15.44 -12.73
C GLY A 574 -14.84 -14.49 -13.72
N PHE A 575 -16.09 -14.10 -13.46
CA PHE A 575 -16.91 -13.24 -14.33
C PHE A 575 -17.13 -13.78 -15.75
N ILE A 576 -17.13 -15.11 -15.90
CA ILE A 576 -17.43 -15.78 -17.17
C ILE A 576 -18.92 -16.14 -17.15
N PRO A 577 -19.79 -15.47 -17.92
CA PRO A 577 -21.21 -15.81 -17.99
C PRO A 577 -21.41 -17.23 -18.53
N ASN A 578 -22.48 -17.90 -18.10
CA ASN A 578 -22.88 -19.17 -18.70
C ASN A 578 -23.63 -18.91 -20.02
N ASP A 579 -22.88 -18.60 -21.09
CA ASP A 579 -23.40 -18.29 -22.42
C ASP A 579 -22.72 -19.18 -23.47
N LYS A 580 -23.52 -19.87 -24.29
CA LYS A 580 -23.02 -20.80 -25.32
C LYS A 580 -22.23 -20.11 -26.43
N ARG A 581 -22.35 -18.78 -26.56
CA ARG A 581 -21.63 -17.97 -27.53
C ARG A 581 -20.18 -17.70 -27.12
N ILE A 582 -19.78 -18.06 -25.89
CA ILE A 582 -18.38 -17.99 -25.44
C ILE A 582 -17.67 -19.29 -25.88
N LEU A 583 -16.83 -19.19 -26.91
CA LEU A 583 -16.13 -20.34 -27.48
C LEU A 583 -14.98 -20.80 -26.60
N HIS A 584 -14.17 -19.85 -26.13
CA HIS A 584 -12.99 -20.10 -25.30
C HIS A 584 -12.83 -19.01 -24.25
N ALA A 585 -12.35 -19.37 -23.07
CA ALA A 585 -12.09 -18.41 -22.01
C ALA A 585 -10.84 -18.80 -21.21
N THR A 586 -10.04 -17.81 -20.84
CA THR A 586 -9.07 -17.99 -19.75
C THR A 586 -9.79 -17.95 -18.41
N LYS A 587 -9.16 -18.49 -17.37
CA LYS A 587 -9.48 -18.16 -15.98
C LYS A 587 -9.25 -16.66 -15.77
N LEU A 588 -9.82 -16.16 -14.69
CA LEU A 588 -9.49 -14.84 -14.18
C LEU A 588 -8.06 -14.87 -13.63
N LEU A 589 -7.12 -14.22 -14.33
CA LEU A 589 -5.70 -14.22 -14.00
C LEU A 589 -5.40 -13.16 -12.96
N LYS A 590 -4.74 -13.59 -11.89
CA LYS A 590 -4.16 -12.72 -10.87
C LYS A 590 -2.93 -11.99 -11.39
N LYS A 591 -2.50 -10.98 -10.65
CA LYS A 591 -1.22 -10.30 -10.88
C LYS A 591 -0.09 -11.31 -11.04
N ASP A 592 0.75 -11.04 -12.03
CA ASP A 592 1.94 -11.81 -12.34
C ASP A 592 1.64 -13.30 -12.60
N THR A 593 0.52 -13.59 -13.27
CA THR A 593 0.17 -14.95 -13.71
C THR A 593 -0.06 -15.04 -15.22
N VAL A 594 0.03 -16.27 -15.74
CA VAL A 594 -0.12 -16.57 -17.16
C VAL A 594 -0.97 -17.82 -17.36
N GLN A 595 -1.76 -17.84 -18.42
CA GLN A 595 -2.46 -19.04 -18.89
C GLN A 595 -2.29 -19.22 -20.39
N THR A 596 -2.24 -20.48 -20.81
CA THR A 596 -2.21 -20.85 -22.22
C THR A 596 -3.52 -21.52 -22.61
N LEU A 597 -4.23 -20.97 -23.59
CA LEU A 597 -5.35 -21.65 -24.24
C LEU A 597 -4.85 -22.46 -25.43
N ARG A 598 -5.44 -23.63 -25.63
CA ARG A 598 -5.20 -24.51 -26.78
C ARG A 598 -6.54 -24.87 -27.38
N PHE A 599 -6.76 -24.48 -28.62
CA PHE A 599 -8.04 -24.69 -29.29
C PHE A 599 -7.86 -24.82 -30.81
N MET A 600 -8.83 -25.43 -31.47
CA MET A 600 -8.90 -25.42 -32.92
C MET A 600 -9.58 -24.13 -33.37
N ALA A 601 -8.95 -23.38 -34.26
CA ALA A 601 -9.59 -22.21 -34.86
C ALA A 601 -10.92 -22.63 -35.52
N PRO A 602 -11.97 -21.80 -35.41
CA PRO A 602 -13.24 -22.05 -36.10
C PRO A 602 -13.04 -22.37 -37.59
N LYS A 603 -13.94 -23.18 -38.15
CA LYS A 603 -13.86 -23.55 -39.58
C LYS A 603 -14.44 -22.47 -40.49
N THR A 604 -15.36 -21.67 -39.99
CA THR A 604 -16.01 -20.59 -40.73
C THR A 604 -15.13 -19.34 -40.68
N PRO A 605 -14.62 -18.84 -41.83
CA PRO A 605 -13.90 -17.58 -41.89
C PRO A 605 -14.76 -16.41 -41.39
N GLY A 606 -14.12 -15.37 -40.85
CA GLY A 606 -14.79 -14.16 -40.38
C GLY A 606 -14.23 -13.63 -39.07
N GLU A 607 -14.97 -12.73 -38.45
CA GLU A 607 -14.58 -11.98 -37.26
C GLU A 607 -15.19 -12.58 -35.99
N TYR A 608 -14.32 -12.94 -35.05
CA TYR A 608 -14.67 -13.50 -33.74
C TYR A 608 -14.23 -12.52 -32.67
N PRO A 609 -15.15 -11.78 -32.03
CA PRO A 609 -14.78 -10.78 -31.04
C PRO A 609 -14.19 -11.44 -29.80
N PHE A 610 -13.28 -10.75 -29.12
CA PHE A 610 -12.82 -11.14 -27.79
C PHE A 610 -12.83 -9.96 -26.83
N LEU A 611 -13.00 -10.23 -25.54
CA LEU A 611 -13.07 -9.21 -24.49
C LEU A 611 -12.46 -9.66 -23.17
N CYS A 612 -12.17 -8.69 -22.31
CA CYS A 612 -12.04 -8.90 -20.87
C CYS A 612 -13.41 -8.77 -20.22
N SER A 613 -13.87 -9.81 -19.53
CA SER A 613 -15.18 -9.85 -18.85
C SER A 613 -15.12 -9.47 -17.38
N TYR A 614 -13.95 -9.08 -16.85
CA TYR A 614 -13.91 -8.47 -15.53
C TYR A 614 -14.81 -7.22 -15.51
N PRO A 615 -15.62 -7.00 -14.44
CA PRO A 615 -16.70 -6.02 -14.47
C PRO A 615 -16.25 -4.63 -14.91
N GLY A 616 -16.87 -4.13 -15.97
CA GLY A 616 -16.63 -2.80 -16.56
C GLY A 616 -15.45 -2.72 -17.54
N HIS A 617 -14.65 -3.77 -17.72
CA HIS A 617 -13.47 -3.73 -18.61
C HIS A 617 -13.83 -3.85 -20.10
N TRP A 618 -14.84 -4.64 -20.43
CA TRP A 618 -15.25 -4.97 -21.81
C TRP A 618 -15.58 -3.75 -22.69
N THR A 619 -15.88 -2.60 -22.08
CA THR A 619 -16.21 -1.37 -22.81
C THR A 619 -15.02 -0.88 -23.64
N ILE A 620 -13.79 -1.08 -23.12
CA ILE A 620 -12.52 -0.63 -23.72
C ILE A 620 -11.62 -1.83 -24.05
N MET A 621 -11.55 -2.83 -23.16
CA MET A 621 -10.64 -3.97 -23.25
C MET A 621 -11.24 -5.10 -24.11
N LYS A 622 -11.23 -4.89 -25.42
CA LYS A 622 -11.80 -5.78 -26.44
C LYS A 622 -10.97 -5.79 -27.73
N GLY A 623 -11.20 -6.78 -28.57
CA GLY A 623 -10.54 -6.93 -29.85
C GLY A 623 -11.21 -7.96 -30.75
N VAL A 624 -10.56 -8.33 -31.86
CA VAL A 624 -11.08 -9.27 -32.84
C VAL A 624 -10.04 -10.32 -33.29
N MET A 625 -10.44 -11.58 -33.24
CA MET A 625 -9.75 -12.68 -33.90
C MET A 625 -10.31 -12.84 -35.31
N ILE A 626 -9.45 -12.71 -36.32
CA ILE A 626 -9.82 -12.96 -37.72
C ILE A 626 -9.46 -14.39 -38.10
N VAL A 627 -10.46 -15.15 -38.53
CA VAL A 627 -10.28 -16.50 -39.09
C VAL A 627 -10.29 -16.41 -40.62
N LYS A 628 -9.24 -16.94 -41.27
CA LYS A 628 -9.08 -16.96 -42.73
C LYS A 628 -8.99 -18.36 -43.32
#